data_AF-A0A965IGD9-F1
#
_entry.id   AF-A0A965IGD9-F1
#
_cell.length_a   1.000
_cell.length_b   1.000
_cell.length_c   1.000
_cell.angle_alpha   90.00
_cell.angle_beta   90.00
_cell.angle_gamma   90.00
#
_symmetry.space_group_name_H-M   'P 1'
#
loop_
_entity.id
_entity.type
_entity.pdbx_description
1 polymer ?
#
loop_
_entity_poly.entity_id
_entity_poly.type
_entity_poly.pdbx_seq_one_letter_code
_entity_poly.pdbx_strand_id
1 'polypeptide(L)' 'MKYLPEGFYKLKDLRAGEFFKKSPTARKVYVRGHYERSDKRYYFSDTEDMNREGSAKGSTKVFAGFTY' A
#
# COMPACT_ATOMS: atom_id res chain seq x y z
N MET A 1 -8.15 16.57 -3.79
CA MET A 1 -7.87 15.13 -3.55
C MET A 1 -8.44 14.37 -4.76
N LYS A 2 -7.68 13.52 -5.45
CA LYS A 2 -8.23 12.72 -6.57
C LYS A 2 -8.87 11.47 -5.99
N TYR A 3 -10.10 11.17 -6.38
CA TYR A 3 -10.80 9.93 -6.00
C TYR A 3 -10.04 8.71 -6.55
N LEU A 4 -9.78 7.72 -5.70
CA LEU A 4 -9.20 6.42 -6.07
C LEU A 4 -10.32 5.37 -6.00
N PRO A 5 -10.85 4.88 -7.13
CA PRO A 5 -11.93 3.90 -7.11
C PRO A 5 -11.46 2.58 -6.48
N GLU A 6 -12.38 1.84 -5.88
CA GLU A 6 -12.03 0.54 -5.31
C GLU A 6 -11.57 -0.44 -6.40
N GLY A 7 -10.43 -1.10 -6.19
CA GLY A 7 -9.92 -2.06 -7.16
C GLY A 7 -8.46 -2.45 -6.96
N PHE A 8 -7.91 -3.13 -7.97
CA PHE A 8 -6.53 -3.56 -8.00
C PHE A 8 -5.61 -2.53 -8.65
N TYR A 9 -4.49 -2.27 -8.00
CA TYR A 9 -3.46 -1.33 -8.44
C TYR A 9 -2.07 -1.94 -8.32
N LYS A 10 -1.09 -1.34 -8.98
CA LYS A 10 0.32 -1.58 -8.64
C LYS A 10 0.70 -0.66 -7.48
N LEU A 11 1.51 -1.16 -6.56
CA LEU A 11 1.89 -0.39 -5.36
C LEU A 11 2.54 0.98 -5.69
N LYS A 12 3.29 1.07 -6.80
CA LYS A 12 3.89 2.34 -7.25
C LYS A 12 2.88 3.40 -7.69
N ASP A 13 1.68 2.97 -8.11
CA ASP A 13 0.64 3.87 -8.61
C ASP A 13 -0.14 4.51 -7.44
N LEU A 14 0.00 3.95 -6.23
CA LEU A 14 -0.50 4.54 -5.00
C LEU A 14 0.39 5.68 -4.52
N ARG A 15 -0.25 6.75 -4.04
CA ARG A 15 0.43 7.89 -3.41
C ARG A 15 0.95 7.50 -2.02
N ALA A 16 1.91 8.26 -1.50
CA ALA A 16 2.26 8.16 -0.09
C ALA A 16 1.02 8.46 0.78
N GLY A 17 0.80 7.67 1.82
CA GLY A 17 -0.36 7.78 2.70
C GLY A 17 -1.60 7.02 2.24
N GLU A 18 -1.62 6.45 1.03
CA GLU A 18 -2.78 5.67 0.57
C GLU A 18 -2.87 4.32 1.29
N PHE A 19 -4.08 3.95 1.67
CA PHE A 19 -4.37 2.66 2.28
C PHE A 19 -4.51 1.56 1.23
N PHE A 20 -3.97 0.39 1.54
CA PHE A 20 -4.11 -0.78 0.69
C PHE A 20 -4.17 -2.07 1.50
N LYS A 21 -4.68 -3.12 0.86
CA LYS A 21 -4.67 -4.51 1.32
C LYS A 21 -3.85 -5.36 0.36
N LYS A 22 -3.24 -6.43 0.88
CA LYS A 22 -2.50 -7.40 0.05
C LYS A 22 -3.42 -8.31 -0.77
N SER A 23 -4.69 -8.43 -0.38
CA SER A 23 -5.77 -9.06 -1.15
C SER A 23 -7.11 -8.38 -0.79
N PRO A 24 -8.17 -8.52 -1.61
CA PRO A 24 -9.47 -7.91 -1.32
C PRO A 24 -10.09 -8.37 0.01
N THR A 25 -9.81 -9.62 0.39
CA THR A 25 -10.35 -10.26 1.61
C THR A 25 -9.42 -10.16 2.82
N ALA A 26 -8.24 -9.55 2.68
CA ALA A 26 -7.33 -9.39 3.80
C ALA A 26 -7.95 -8.47 4.87
N ARG A 27 -7.86 -8.90 6.14
CA ARG A 27 -8.29 -8.08 7.28
C ARG A 27 -7.33 -6.91 7.51
N LYS A 28 -6.02 -7.15 7.36
CA LYS A 28 -4.97 -6.17 7.62
C LYS A 28 -4.93 -5.09 6.56
N VAL A 29 -4.81 -3.84 7.01
CA VAL A 29 -4.66 -2.65 6.16
C VAL A 29 -3.27 -2.07 6.36
N TYR A 30 -2.65 -1.67 5.26
CA TYR A 30 -1.32 -1.08 5.23
C TYR A 30 -1.40 0.32 4.66
N VAL A 31 -0.50 1.20 5.09
CA VAL A 31 -0.32 2.52 4.50
C VAL A 31 0.91 2.53 3.60
N ARG A 32 0.78 3.07 2.39
CA ARG A 32 1.89 3.22 1.43
C ARG A 32 2.87 4.28 1.97
N GLY A 33 4.08 3.85 2.30
CA GLY A 33 5.18 4.69 2.80
C GLY A 33 6.04 5.31 1.69
N HIS A 34 7.33 5.50 1.93
CA HIS A 34 8.25 6.10 0.96
C HIS A 34 8.77 5.07 -0.06
N TYR A 35 9.34 5.56 -1.16
CA TYR A 35 10.10 4.75 -2.11
C TYR A 35 11.59 4.85 -1.78
N GLU A 36 12.22 3.72 -1.49
CA GLU A 36 13.67 3.62 -1.33
C GLU A 36 14.32 3.35 -2.68
N ARG A 37 15.21 4.27 -3.09
CA ARG A 37 15.86 4.26 -4.40
C ARG A 37 16.99 3.23 -4.46
N SER A 38 17.72 3.00 -3.36
CA SER A 38 18.79 2.00 -3.33
C SER A 38 18.24 0.60 -3.62
N ASP A 39 17.12 0.27 -2.98
CA ASP A 39 16.52 -1.06 -3.03
C ASP A 39 15.48 -1.20 -4.13
N LYS A 40 15.06 -0.06 -4.70
CA LYS A 40 13.98 0.05 -5.68
C LYS A 40 12.67 -0.55 -5.16
N ARG A 41 12.36 -0.29 -3.88
CA ARG A 41 11.18 -0.82 -3.17
C ARG A 41 10.36 0.28 -2.54
N TYR A 42 9.07 0.02 -2.40
CA TYR A 42 8.14 0.87 -1.68
C TYR A 42 7.92 0.30 -0.29
N TYR A 43 8.22 1.10 0.73
CA TYR A 43 7.95 0.76 2.12
C TYR A 43 6.48 0.96 2.45
N PHE A 44 6.00 0.25 3.46
CA PHE A 44 4.66 0.36 4.00
C PHE A 44 4.64 -0.13 5.45
N SER A 45 3.66 0.35 6.21
CA SER A 45 3.50 0.00 7.63
C SER A 45 2.08 -0.52 7.86
N ASP A 46 1.92 -1.48 8.76
CA ASP A 46 0.63 -1.95 9.23
C ASP A 46 -0.05 -0.83 10.04
N THR A 47 -1.34 -0.63 9.80
CA THR A 47 -2.11 0.46 10.43
C THR A 47 -2.47 0.18 11.89
N GLU A 48 -2.45 -1.10 12.30
CA GLU A 48 -2.81 -1.53 13.66
C GLU A 48 -1.59 -1.99 14.48
N ASP A 49 -0.42 -2.10 13.85
CA ASP A 49 0.81 -2.61 14.47
C ASP A 49 2.01 -1.79 13.98
N MET A 50 2.37 -0.76 14.75
CA MET A 50 3.45 0.18 14.42
C MET A 50 4.81 -0.50 14.21
N ASN A 51 5.02 -1.69 14.79
CA ASN A 51 6.27 -2.44 14.65
C ASN A 51 6.26 -3.35 13.41
N ARG A 52 5.14 -3.48 12.73
CA ARG A 52 5.03 -4.30 11.52
C ARG A 52 5.16 -3.43 10.28
N GLU A 53 6.38 -3.36 9.80
CA GLU A 53 6.72 -2.71 8.54
C GLU A 53 7.15 -3.72 7.48
N GLY A 54 7.14 -3.29 6.23
CA GLY A 54 7.63 -4.10 5.12
C GLY A 54 7.90 -3.28 3.87
N SER A 55 8.45 -3.93 2.85
CA SER A 55 8.66 -3.31 1.56
C SER A 55 8.39 -4.26 0.40
N ALA A 56 7.92 -3.72 -0.73
CA ALA A 56 7.60 -4.51 -1.91
C ALA A 56 8.01 -3.79 -3.20
N LYS A 57 8.11 -4.55 -4.30
CA LYS A 57 8.38 -3.99 -5.62
C LYS A 57 7.22 -3.09 -6.04
N GLY A 58 7.51 -2.04 -6.81
CA GLY A 58 6.48 -1.16 -7.33
C GLY A 58 5.42 -1.86 -8.21
N SER A 59 5.78 -3.00 -8.83
CA SER A 59 4.88 -3.83 -9.64
C SER A 59 3.96 -4.74 -8.83
N THR A 60 4.11 -4.82 -7.51
CA THR A 60 3.27 -5.67 -6.65
C THR A 60 1.81 -5.23 -6.76
N LYS A 61 0.93 -6.18 -7.06
CA LYS A 61 -0.53 -5.97 -7.14
C LYS A 61 -1.10 -5.88 -5.73
N VAL A 62 -1.86 -4.83 -5.46
CA VAL A 62 -2.51 -4.54 -4.17
C VAL A 62 -3.95 -4.09 -4.42
N PHE A 63 -4.78 -4.13 -3.38
CA PHE A 63 -6.18 -3.68 -3.43
C PHE A 63 -6.32 -2.37 -2.66
N ALA A 64 -6.90 -1.33 -3.26
CA ALA A 64 -7.00 0.02 -2.68
C ALA A 64 -8.32 0.71 -3.12
N GLY A 65 -8.58 1.92 -2.59
CA GLY A 65 -9.80 2.69 -2.90
C GLY A 65 -11.05 2.26 -2.12
N PHE A 66 -10.87 1.44 -1.08
CA PHE A 66 -11.93 1.05 -0.14
C PHE A 66 -12.05 2.07 1.00
N THR A 67 -13.15 2.01 1.76
CA THR A 67 -13.32 2.81 2.99
C THR A 67 -12.59 2.13 4.15
N TYR A 68 -11.74 2.88 4.87
CA TYR A 68 -10.96 2.44 6.02
C TYR A 68 -11.06 3.45 7.16
#